data_AF-A0A942V1P5-F1
#
_entry.id   AF-A0A942V1P5-F1
#
_cell.length_a   1.000
_cell.length_b   1.000
_cell.length_c   1.000
_cell.angle_alpha   90.00
_cell.angle_beta   90.00
_cell.angle_gamma   90.00
#
_symmetry.space_group_name_H-M   'P 1'
#
loop_
_entity.id
_entity.type
_entity.pdbx_description
1 polymer ?
#
loop_
_entity_poly.entity_id
_entity_poly.type
_entity_poly.pdbx_seq_one_letter_code
_entity_poly.pdbx_strand_id
1 'polypeptide(L)'
;MLTERYTDGTNQRHQIEFNNISKELLPWVEDIAAENNCKIERKEWKSKYNSYVIYDYEPFCSDGFEINLVLSSISREHLDFLKYLYDNKVNTIEYLNNCVIN
;
A
#
# COMPACT_ATOMS: atom_id res chain seq x y z
N MET A 1 -16.97 -28.82 3.44
CA MET A 1 -16.01 -28.55 2.35
C MET A 1 -16.79 -27.79 1.29
N LEU A 2 -16.62 -26.47 1.23
CA LEU A 2 -17.29 -25.60 0.27
C LEU A 2 -16.20 -24.91 -0.54
N THR A 3 -15.88 -25.50 -1.68
CA THR A 3 -15.17 -24.86 -2.78
C THR A 3 -16.22 -24.28 -3.71
N GLU A 4 -16.39 -22.97 -3.69
CA GLU A 4 -17.03 -22.25 -4.79
C GLU A 4 -15.99 -21.29 -5.37
N ARG A 5 -15.39 -21.72 -6.49
CA ARG A 5 -14.61 -20.87 -7.39
C ARG A 5 -15.56 -20.42 -8.50
N TYR A 6 -16.14 -19.22 -8.39
CA TYR A 6 -16.71 -18.51 -9.53
C TYR A 6 -16.72 -17.01 -9.27
N THR A 7 -15.88 -16.26 -9.98
CA THR A 7 -16.30 -14.97 -10.57
C THR A 7 -15.60 -14.79 -11.91
N ASP A 8 -16.37 -15.14 -12.93
CA ASP A 8 -16.18 -14.85 -14.33
C ASP A 8 -16.31 -13.33 -14.56
N GLY A 9 -15.28 -12.70 -15.11
CA GLY A 9 -15.30 -11.48 -15.94
C GLY A 9 -16.02 -10.18 -15.54
N THR A 10 -16.74 -10.08 -14.42
CA THR A 10 -17.76 -9.01 -14.21
C THR A 10 -17.48 -7.99 -13.11
N ASN A 11 -16.32 -8.06 -12.45
CA ASN A 11 -15.86 -7.07 -11.48
C ASN A 11 -14.33 -6.99 -11.48
N GLN A 12 -13.73 -6.59 -12.60
CA GLN A 12 -12.30 -6.33 -12.65
C GLN A 12 -12.01 -5.00 -11.93
N ARG A 13 -11.87 -5.06 -10.60
CA ARG A 13 -11.34 -3.92 -9.85
C ARG A 13 -9.93 -3.65 -10.34
N HIS A 14 -9.64 -2.40 -10.63
CA HIS A 14 -8.28 -1.97 -10.88
C HIS A 14 -7.48 -2.10 -9.58
N GLN A 15 -6.19 -2.39 -9.71
CA GLN A 15 -5.29 -2.54 -8.57
C GLN A 15 -4.02 -1.73 -8.80
N ILE A 16 -3.46 -1.25 -7.69
CA ILE A 16 -2.14 -0.64 -7.64
C ILE A 16 -1.39 -1.20 -6.43
N GLU A 17 -0.09 -1.36 -6.58
CA GLU A 17 0.80 -1.85 -5.54
C GLU A 17 1.76 -0.74 -5.13
N PHE A 18 1.79 -0.48 -3.82
CA PHE A 18 2.77 0.38 -3.17
C PHE A 18 3.75 -0.52 -2.44
N ASN A 19 5.02 -0.47 -2.85
CA ASN A 19 6.08 -1.27 -2.26
C ASN A 19 6.93 -0.43 -1.32
N ASN A 20 7.37 -1.05 -0.22
CA ASN A 20 8.26 -0.43 0.76
C ASN A 20 7.75 0.93 1.30
N ILE A 21 6.47 0.98 1.69
CA ILE A 21 5.89 2.17 2.32
C ILE A 21 6.57 2.42 3.67
N SER A 22 6.87 3.69 3.98
CA SER A 22 7.32 4.07 5.31
C SER A 22 6.25 3.72 6.35
N LYS A 23 6.66 3.08 7.45
CA LYS A 23 5.78 2.75 8.58
C LYS A 23 5.02 3.96 9.11
N GLU A 24 5.63 5.13 9.10
CA GLU A 24 5.01 6.38 9.54
C GLU A 24 3.92 6.88 8.58
N LEU A 25 4.05 6.57 7.29
CA LEU A 25 3.07 6.94 6.27
C LEU A 25 1.93 5.95 6.17
N LEU A 26 2.12 4.70 6.61
CA LEU A 26 1.14 3.62 6.45
C LEU A 26 -0.26 4.02 6.96
N PRO A 27 -0.46 4.50 8.21
CA PRO A 27 -1.81 4.87 8.68
C PRO A 27 -2.44 5.96 7.81
N TRP A 28 -1.64 6.95 7.41
CA TRP A 28 -2.11 8.02 6.54
C TRP A 28 -2.56 7.48 5.17
N VAL A 29 -1.82 6.54 4.57
CA VAL A 29 -2.19 5.89 3.30
C VAL A 29 -3.49 5.10 3.44
N GLU A 30 -3.69 4.40 4.56
CA GLU A 30 -4.92 3.65 4.83
C GLU A 30 -6.14 4.59 4.92
N ASP A 31 -6.00 5.73 5.60
CA ASP A 31 -7.06 6.74 5.72
C ASP A 31 -7.40 7.36 4.36
N ILE A 32 -6.41 7.85 3.60
CA ILE A 32 -6.67 8.47 2.30
C ILE A 32 -7.21 7.46 1.28
N ALA A 33 -6.84 6.18 1.36
CA ALA A 33 -7.40 5.15 0.51
C ALA A 33 -8.90 4.98 0.77
N ALA A 34 -9.31 4.94 2.04
CA ALA A 34 -10.72 4.86 2.41
C ALA A 34 -11.52 6.09 1.95
N GLU A 35 -10.95 7.29 2.09
CA GLU A 35 -11.58 8.55 1.64
C GLU A 35 -11.75 8.63 0.11
N ASN A 36 -10.87 7.97 -0.66
CA ASN A 36 -10.85 8.02 -2.12
C ASN A 36 -11.47 6.78 -2.79
N ASN A 37 -12.44 6.14 -2.14
CA ASN A 37 -13.16 4.96 -2.67
C ASN A 37 -12.22 3.82 -3.10
N CYS A 38 -11.10 3.66 -2.41
CA CYS A 38 -10.19 2.54 -2.58
C CYS A 38 -10.37 1.54 -1.44
N LYS A 39 -10.03 0.28 -1.70
CA LYS A 39 -10.08 -0.80 -0.72
C LYS A 39 -8.70 -1.44 -0.59
N ILE A 40 -8.28 -1.72 0.64
CA ILE A 40 -7.08 -2.52 0.90
C ILE A 40 -7.41 -3.99 0.60
N GLU A 41 -6.71 -4.57 -0.38
CA GLU A 41 -6.82 -5.99 -0.70
C GLU A 41 -5.71 -6.81 -0.03
N ARG A 42 -4.53 -6.21 0.15
CA ARG A 42 -3.39 -6.85 0.82
C ARG A 42 -2.56 -5.81 1.55
N LYS A 43 -2.18 -6.13 2.79
CA LYS A 43 -1.16 -5.43 3.55
C LYS A 43 -0.21 -6.49 4.09
N GLU A 44 1.07 -6.41 3.75
CA GLU A 44 2.05 -7.42 4.12
C GLU A 44 3.38 -6.82 4.56
N TRP A 45 4.01 -7.48 5.53
CA TRP A 45 5.38 -7.25 5.94
C TRP A 45 6.24 -8.35 5.34
N LYS A 46 7.00 -8.01 4.30
CA LYS A 46 7.87 -8.92 3.58
C LYS A 46 9.31 -8.74 4.05
N SER A 47 9.98 -9.83 4.41
CA SER A 47 11.38 -9.76 4.86
C SER A 47 12.30 -9.26 3.75
N LYS A 48 13.20 -8.33 4.09
CA LYS A 48 14.28 -7.84 3.23
C LYS A 48 15.32 -8.92 2.89
N TYR A 49 15.43 -9.94 3.74
CA TYR A 49 16.50 -10.95 3.68
C TYR A 49 16.02 -12.29 3.11
N ASN A 50 14.73 -12.60 3.23
CA ASN A 50 14.17 -13.86 2.77
C ASN A 50 12.77 -13.66 2.18
N SER A 51 12.66 -13.80 0.86
CA SER A 51 11.40 -13.58 0.12
C SER A 51 10.27 -14.52 0.50
N TYR A 52 10.54 -15.65 1.18
CA TYR A 52 9.54 -16.59 1.66
C TYR A 52 8.93 -16.18 3.01
N VAL A 53 9.50 -15.20 3.70
CA VAL A 53 9.02 -14.74 5.01
C VAL A 53 8.13 -13.51 4.81
N ILE A 54 6.83 -13.72 4.93
CA ILE A 54 5.78 -12.71 4.75
C ILE A 54 4.77 -12.84 5.89
N TYR A 55 4.42 -11.71 6.50
CA TYR A 55 3.37 -11.62 7.51
C TYR A 55 2.23 -10.72 7.00
N ASP A 56 0.99 -11.11 7.29
CA ASP A 56 -0.22 -10.30 7.10
C ASP A 56 -0.51 -9.38 8.31
N TYR A 57 0.33 -9.46 9.34
CA TYR A 57 0.33 -8.61 10.53
C TYR A 57 1.72 -8.02 10.77
N GLU A 58 1.78 -6.96 11.58
CA GLU A 58 3.03 -6.31 11.94
C GLU A 58 3.90 -7.23 12.81
N PRO A 59 5.14 -7.59 12.38
CA PRO A 59 6.03 -8.41 13.19
C PRO A 59 6.61 -7.60 14.36
N PHE A 60 6.97 -8.28 15.45
CA PHE A 60 7.56 -7.66 16.65
C PHE A 60 8.79 -6.79 16.37
N CYS A 61 9.62 -7.19 15.40
CA CYS A 61 10.74 -6.40 14.91
C CYS A 61 10.52 -6.10 13.42
N SER A 62 10.03 -4.89 13.12
CA SER A 62 9.64 -4.48 11.77
C SER A 62 10.80 -3.96 10.91
N ASP A 63 11.97 -3.68 11.48
CA ASP A 63 13.08 -3.01 10.78
C ASP A 63 13.64 -3.85 9.61
N GLY A 64 13.60 -5.18 9.75
CA GLY A 64 14.02 -6.14 8.74
C GLY A 64 12.97 -6.42 7.65
N PHE A 65 11.85 -5.70 7.65
CA PHE A 65 10.72 -5.91 6.75
C PHE A 65 10.42 -4.67 5.91
N GLU A 66 9.93 -4.91 4.70
CA GLU A 66 9.31 -3.92 3.82
C GLU A 66 7.79 -4.05 3.96
N ILE A 67 7.10 -2.92 3.95
CA ILE A 67 5.64 -2.88 4.02
C ILE A 67 5.12 -2.71 2.61
N ASN A 68 4.38 -3.70 2.12
CA ASN A 68 3.73 -3.65 0.80
C ASN A 68 2.21 -3.58 0.97
N LEU A 69 1.58 -2.73 0.18
CA LEU A 69 0.14 -2.48 0.22
C LEU A 69 -0.42 -2.61 -1.20
N VAL A 70 -1.44 -3.44 -1.37
CA VAL A 70 -2.22 -3.53 -2.60
C VAL A 70 -3.58 -2.91 -2.35
N LEU A 71 -3.88 -1.90 -3.15
CA LEU A 71 -5.16 -1.20 -3.12
C LEU A 71 -5.93 -1.49 -4.40
N SER A 72 -7.24 -1.56 -4.29
CA SER A 72 -8.15 -1.70 -5.42
C SER A 72 -9.21 -0.63 -5.45
N SER A 73 -9.71 -0.32 -6.64
CA SER A 73 -10.91 0.51 -6.82
C SER A 73 -11.68 0.06 -8.06
N ILE A 74 -12.93 0.48 -8.15
CA ILE A 74 -13.76 0.27 -9.34
C ILE A 74 -13.27 1.14 -10.50
N SER A 75 -12.75 2.34 -10.20
CA SER A 75 -12.25 3.30 -11.19
C SER A 75 -10.74 3.44 -11.07
N ARG A 76 -10.06 3.49 -12.22
CA ARG A 76 -8.61 3.69 -12.27
C ARG A 76 -8.21 5.10 -11.81
N GLU A 77 -9.06 6.08 -12.09
CA GLU A 77 -8.85 7.48 -11.75
C GLU A 77 -8.72 7.69 -10.23
N HIS A 78 -9.47 6.94 -9.42
CA HIS A 78 -9.32 6.95 -7.96
C HIS A 78 -7.93 6.48 -7.51
N LEU A 79 -7.40 5.42 -8.15
CA LEU A 79 -6.07 4.90 -7.84
C LEU A 79 -4.96 5.85 -8.32
N ASP A 80 -5.11 6.43 -9.51
CA ASP A 80 -4.15 7.38 -10.06
C ASP A 80 -4.11 8.66 -9.21
N PHE A 81 -5.26 9.13 -8.73
CA PHE A 81 -5.32 10.27 -7.81
C PHE A 81 -4.70 9.95 -6.45
N LEU A 82 -4.98 8.78 -5.89
CA LEU A 82 -4.36 8.33 -4.64
C LEU A 82 -2.83 8.26 -4.76
N LYS A 83 -2.33 7.72 -5.89
CA LYS A 83 -0.91 7.69 -6.20
C LYS A 83 -0.32 9.10 -6.25
N TYR A 84 -1.00 10.03 -6.94
CA TYR A 84 -0.57 11.42 -6.99
C TYR A 84 -0.43 12.05 -5.59
N LEU A 85 -1.41 11.83 -4.70
CA LEU A 85 -1.36 12.32 -3.32
C LEU A 85 -0.17 11.72 -2.55
N TYR A 86 0.06 10.42 -2.69
CA TYR A 86 1.18 9.72 -2.07
C TYR A 86 2.52 10.30 -2.54
N ASP A 87 2.72 10.39 -3.85
CA ASP A 87 3.95 10.90 -4.47
C ASP A 87 4.20 12.36 -4.03
N ASN A 88 3.16 13.20 -4.01
CA ASN A 88 3.27 14.58 -3.54
C ASN A 88 3.74 14.67 -2.07
N LYS A 89 3.19 13.83 -1.19
CA LYS A 89 3.57 13.83 0.22
C LYS A 89 5.00 13.34 0.43
N VAL A 90 5.41 12.27 -0.25
CA VAL A 90 6.79 11.77 -0.20
C VAL A 90 7.78 12.82 -0.70
N ASN A 91 7.50 13.44 -1.86
CA ASN A 91 8.34 14.50 -2.41
C ASN A 91 8.46 15.71 -1.47
N THR A 92 7.36 16.07 -0.78
CA THR A 92 7.37 17.15 0.20
C THR A 92 8.23 16.79 1.42
N ILE A 93 8.13 15.57 1.93
CA ILE A 93 8.97 15.09 3.04
C ILE A 93 10.45 15.10 2.63
N GLU A 94 10.77 14.62 1.43
CA GLU A 94 12.13 14.63 0.90
C GLU A 94 12.68 16.06 0.77
N TYR A 95 11.88 16.98 0.21
CA TYR A 95 12.22 18.40 0.14
C TYR A 95 12.51 19.00 1.52
N LEU A 96 11.64 18.76 2.50
CA LEU A 96 11.82 19.28 3.86
C LEU A 96 13.06 18.70 4.55
N ASN A 97 13.33 17.41 4.38
CA ASN A 97 14.54 16.77 4.91
C ASN A 97 15.80 17.41 4.31
N ASN A 98 15.79 17.71 3.02
CA ASN A 98 16.89 18.41 2.36
C ASN A 98 17.08 19.85 2.86
N CYS A 99 16.03 20.50 3.37
CA CYS A 99 16.13 21.82 3.99
C CYS A 99 16.70 21.78 5.42
N VAL A 100 16.51 20.69 6.16
CA VAL A 100 16.98 20.54 7.56
C VAL A 100 18.41 20.04 7.65
N ILE A 101 18.87 19.26 6.65
CA ILE A 101 20.20 18.65 6.63
C ILE A 101 21.26 19.58 6.00
N ASN A 102 20.85 20.74 5.46
CA ASN A 102 21.74 21.84 5.07
C ASN A 102 21.95 22.82 6.22
#